data_AF-A0A2A2V907-F1
#
_entry.id   AF-A0A2A2V907-F1
#
_cell.length_a   1.000
_cell.length_b   1.000
_cell.length_c   1.000
_cell.angle_alpha   90.00
_cell.angle_beta   90.00
_cell.angle_gamma   90.00
#
_symmetry.space_group_name_H-M   'P 1'
#
loop_
_entity.id
_entity.type
_entity.pdbx_description
1 polymer ?
#
loop_
_entity_poly.entity_id
_entity_poly.type
_entity_poly.pdbx_seq_one_letter_code
_entity_poly.pdbx_strand_id
1 'polypeptide(L)'
;MLRIIACATALIVCCLSTTSYAEEAIKTGKPIVIPEVDPAKMKPSTAAPAIAYPNPVGEGGKTYTVDRTNRGNTAIIPEADIIQYCSDKSGCIVRIGMHNWDDKGRVASRHFLFFYNKDTRVWRAEAGDTEGTNNNNVTEHVFQAWACYFTDGQYQNWQDKGDTTKDFGLLSWNQYNADCFLTLMP
;
A
#
# COMPACT_ATOMS: atom_id res chain seq x y z
N MET A 1 47.88 -25.25 5.56
CA MET A 1 46.95 -26.37 5.36
C MET A 1 45.53 -25.88 5.56
N LEU A 2 44.73 -26.05 4.51
CA LEU A 2 43.30 -25.82 4.40
C LEU A 2 42.51 -26.62 5.44
N ARG A 3 41.47 -26.04 6.07
CA ARG A 3 40.15 -26.68 6.20
C ARG A 3 39.05 -25.63 6.33
N ILE A 4 38.16 -25.73 5.34
CA ILE A 4 36.87 -25.09 5.16
C ILE A 4 35.85 -25.81 6.06
N ILE A 5 34.95 -25.09 6.71
CA ILE A 5 33.67 -25.66 7.19
C ILE A 5 32.55 -24.84 6.57
N ALA A 6 31.78 -25.51 5.72
CA ALA A 6 30.57 -25.05 5.09
C ALA A 6 29.42 -25.01 6.10
N CYS A 7 28.58 -23.98 6.03
CA CYS A 7 27.24 -24.00 6.61
C CYS A 7 26.25 -23.83 5.47
N ALA A 8 25.56 -24.91 5.14
CA ALA A 8 24.42 -24.94 4.24
C ALA A 8 23.21 -25.38 5.07
N THR A 9 22.16 -24.55 5.13
CA THR A 9 20.79 -25.05 5.30
C THR A 9 19.82 -24.03 4.70
N ALA A 10 18.84 -24.61 4.00
CA ALA A 10 17.99 -24.00 3.00
C ALA A 10 16.86 -23.12 3.56
N LEU A 11 16.44 -22.13 2.77
CA LEU A 11 15.08 -21.61 2.82
C LEU A 11 14.50 -21.60 1.40
N ILE A 12 13.38 -22.32 1.25
CA ILE A 12 12.68 -22.61 -0.01
C ILE A 12 11.74 -21.46 -0.37
N VAL A 13 12.01 -20.84 -1.52
CA VAL A 13 11.10 -20.54 -2.64
C VAL A 13 9.65 -20.15 -2.32
N CYS A 14 9.34 -18.86 -2.49
CA CYS A 14 8.11 -18.39 -3.14
C CYS A 14 8.28 -16.94 -3.65
N CYS A 15 8.93 -16.76 -4.81
CA CYS A 15 8.81 -15.54 -5.63
C CYS A 15 9.39 -15.79 -7.04
N LEU A 16 8.70 -16.60 -7.85
CA LEU A 16 9.07 -16.86 -9.25
C LEU A 16 8.41 -15.82 -10.17
N SER A 17 8.96 -14.61 -10.21
CA SER A 17 8.85 -13.73 -11.40
C SER A 17 9.87 -12.59 -11.47
N THR A 18 10.74 -12.39 -10.47
CA THR A 18 11.77 -11.32 -10.50
C THR A 18 13.21 -11.85 -10.54
N THR A 19 13.42 -13.16 -10.42
CA THR A 19 14.78 -13.76 -10.34
C THR A 19 15.57 -13.70 -11.64
N SER A 20 14.94 -13.49 -12.80
CA SER A 20 15.65 -13.45 -14.08
C SER A 20 16.57 -12.24 -14.24
N TYR A 21 16.27 -11.09 -13.62
CA TYR A 21 17.06 -9.87 -13.84
C TYR A 21 18.22 -9.70 -12.85
N ALA A 22 18.14 -10.34 -11.69
CA ALA A 22 19.15 -10.19 -10.63
C ALA A 22 20.40 -11.05 -10.89
N GLU A 23 20.25 -12.26 -11.47
CA GLU A 23 21.39 -13.16 -11.69
C GLU A 23 22.33 -12.71 -12.81
N GLU A 24 21.82 -11.99 -13.82
CA GLU A 24 22.63 -11.55 -14.96
C GLU A 24 23.50 -10.31 -14.62
N ALA A 25 23.01 -9.43 -13.74
CA ALA A 25 23.74 -8.24 -13.29
C ALA A 25 24.97 -8.60 -12.44
N ILE A 26 24.87 -9.63 -11.59
CA ILE A 26 25.97 -10.10 -10.73
C ILE A 26 27.09 -10.73 -11.58
N LYS A 27 26.75 -11.41 -12.67
CA LYS A 27 27.74 -12.07 -13.54
C LYS A 27 28.48 -11.11 -14.48
N THR A 28 27.87 -9.98 -14.83
CA THR A 28 28.36 -9.10 -15.91
C THR A 28 28.93 -7.77 -15.42
N GLY A 29 28.73 -7.39 -14.15
CA GLY A 29 29.19 -6.12 -13.60
C GLY A 29 28.57 -4.89 -14.27
N LYS A 30 27.51 -5.07 -15.07
CA LYS A 30 26.79 -3.98 -15.72
C LYS A 30 25.70 -3.44 -14.78
N PRO A 31 25.53 -2.11 -14.70
CA PRO A 31 24.41 -1.51 -14.00
C PRO A 31 23.08 -2.04 -14.55
N ILE A 32 22.14 -2.36 -13.65
CA ILE A 32 20.76 -2.67 -14.04
C ILE A 32 20.14 -1.36 -14.54
N VAL A 33 19.97 -1.24 -15.85
CA VAL A 33 19.18 -0.16 -16.44
C VAL A 33 17.73 -0.57 -16.30
N ILE A 34 17.04 0.01 -15.32
CA ILE A 34 15.58 -0.11 -15.24
C ILE A 34 15.04 0.72 -16.42
N PRO A 35 14.31 0.13 -17.38
CA PRO A 35 13.77 0.89 -18.50
C PRO A 35 12.84 1.97 -17.96
N GLU A 36 13.12 3.22 -18.34
CA GLU A 36 12.25 4.35 -18.08
C GLU A 36 10.90 4.08 -18.76
N VAL A 37 9.85 3.94 -17.96
CA VAL A 37 8.50 3.70 -18.50
C VAL A 37 8.01 5.02 -19.05
N ASP A 38 8.07 5.15 -20.38
CA ASP A 38 7.54 6.30 -21.11
C ASP A 38 6.00 6.38 -20.93
N PRO A 39 5.49 7.37 -20.16
CA PRO A 39 4.07 7.47 -19.87
C PRO A 39 3.25 7.77 -21.13
N ALA A 40 3.85 8.31 -22.20
CA ALA A 40 3.18 8.55 -23.47
C ALA A 40 2.96 7.27 -24.29
N LYS A 41 3.61 6.15 -23.93
CA LYS A 41 3.44 4.84 -24.57
C LYS A 41 2.52 3.90 -23.80
N MET A 42 2.00 4.30 -22.64
CA MET A 42 0.94 3.57 -21.97
C MET A 42 -0.34 3.69 -22.81
N LYS A 43 -0.71 2.59 -23.47
CA LYS A 43 -1.96 2.48 -24.22
C LYS A 43 -3.11 2.75 -23.23
N PRO A 44 -4.08 3.62 -23.57
CA PRO A 44 -5.27 3.78 -22.74
C PRO A 44 -5.93 2.41 -22.57
N SER A 45 -6.06 1.94 -21.32
CA SER A 45 -6.84 0.74 -21.06
C SER A 45 -8.27 1.04 -21.51
N THR A 46 -8.78 0.24 -22.44
CA THR A 46 -10.21 0.15 -22.73
C THR A 46 -10.86 -0.49 -21.52
N ALA A 47 -11.02 0.31 -20.47
CA ALA A 47 -11.53 -0.12 -19.19
C ALA A 47 -12.88 -0.80 -19.44
N ALA A 48 -12.99 -2.07 -19.04
CA ALA A 48 -14.29 -2.68 -18.86
C ALA A 48 -15.13 -1.72 -18.00
N PRO A 49 -16.44 -1.57 -18.29
CA PRO A 49 -17.31 -0.73 -17.47
C PRO A 49 -17.09 -1.11 -16.01
N ALA A 50 -16.91 -0.11 -15.14
CA ALA A 50 -16.71 -0.32 -13.71
C ALA A 50 -17.88 -1.15 -13.20
N ILE A 51 -17.68 -2.46 -13.10
CA ILE A 51 -18.62 -3.35 -12.45
C ILE A 51 -18.54 -2.88 -11.01
N ALA A 52 -19.61 -2.27 -10.50
CA ALA A 52 -19.67 -1.79 -9.13
C ALA A 52 -19.40 -3.00 -8.23
N TYR A 53 -18.16 -3.14 -7.78
CA TYR A 53 -17.78 -4.18 -6.84
C TYR A 53 -18.52 -3.83 -5.56
N PRO A 54 -19.51 -4.65 -5.13
CA PRO A 54 -20.34 -4.30 -4.00
C PRO A 54 -19.41 -4.14 -2.80
N ASN A 55 -19.40 -2.94 -2.23
CA ASN A 55 -18.61 -2.62 -1.05
C ASN A 55 -19.15 -3.49 0.09
N PRO A 56 -18.49 -4.61 0.45
CA PRO A 56 -19.06 -5.53 1.42
C PRO A 56 -18.73 -4.96 2.78
N VAL A 57 -19.53 -3.99 3.22
CA VAL A 57 -19.49 -3.50 4.58
C VAL A 57 -20.13 -4.60 5.42
N GLY A 58 -19.30 -5.49 5.97
CA GLY A 58 -19.74 -6.32 7.10
C GLY A 58 -20.21 -5.40 8.23
N GLU A 59 -21.15 -5.86 9.05
CA GLU A 59 -21.65 -5.07 10.19
C GLU A 59 -20.46 -4.53 11.01
N GLY A 60 -20.37 -3.20 11.13
CA GLY A 60 -19.39 -2.53 11.99
C GLY A 60 -18.12 -2.00 11.33
N GLY A 61 -17.89 -2.17 10.02
CA GLY A 61 -16.72 -1.60 9.33
C GLY A 61 -17.00 -0.28 8.59
N LYS A 62 -15.94 0.46 8.23
CA LYS A 62 -16.03 1.62 7.32
C LYS A 62 -15.02 1.52 6.19
N THR A 63 -15.48 1.68 4.95
CA THR A 63 -14.64 1.51 3.75
C THR A 63 -14.50 2.81 2.95
N TYR A 64 -13.27 3.07 2.52
CA TYR A 64 -12.88 4.15 1.61
C TYR A 64 -12.35 3.56 0.32
N THR A 65 -12.51 4.29 -0.79
CA THR A 65 -12.08 3.83 -2.11
C THR A 65 -11.36 4.93 -2.88
N VAL A 66 -10.42 4.52 -3.73
CA VAL A 66 -9.78 5.36 -4.76
C VAL A 66 -9.89 4.61 -6.08
N ASP A 67 -10.66 5.13 -7.00
CA ASP A 67 -10.80 4.54 -8.33
C ASP A 67 -9.57 4.80 -9.19
N ARG A 68 -9.35 3.96 -10.21
CA ARG A 68 -8.25 4.07 -11.18
C ARG A 68 -8.13 5.45 -11.85
N THR A 69 -9.24 6.18 -11.95
CA THR A 69 -9.30 7.52 -12.57
C THR A 69 -8.79 8.62 -11.64
N ASN A 70 -8.74 8.37 -10.33
CA ASN A 70 -8.28 9.32 -9.31
C ASN A 70 -6.92 8.94 -8.71
N ARG A 71 -6.14 8.13 -9.44
CA ARG A 71 -4.79 7.73 -9.03
C ARG A 71 -3.86 8.93 -8.87
N GLY A 72 -2.91 8.82 -7.95
CA GLY A 72 -2.01 9.92 -7.58
C GLY A 72 -2.67 11.02 -6.73
N ASN A 73 -3.96 10.90 -6.42
CA ASN A 73 -4.65 11.71 -5.43
C ASN A 73 -5.04 10.84 -4.23
N THR A 74 -4.99 11.43 -3.05
CA THR A 74 -5.40 10.76 -1.80
C THR A 74 -6.91 10.88 -1.60
N ALA A 75 -7.59 9.78 -1.28
CA ALA A 75 -8.91 9.82 -0.67
C ALA A 75 -8.76 10.01 0.84
N ILE A 76 -9.45 11.03 1.36
CA ILE A 76 -9.37 11.41 2.77
C ILE A 76 -10.04 10.36 3.66
N ILE A 77 -9.33 9.93 4.69
CA ILE A 77 -9.82 9.13 5.80
C ILE A 77 -9.81 10.04 7.04
N PRO A 78 -10.99 10.54 7.47
CA PRO A 78 -11.06 11.47 8.60
C PRO A 78 -10.42 10.92 9.88
N GLU A 79 -9.68 11.76 10.60
CA GLU A 79 -9.09 11.38 11.91
C GLU A 79 -10.14 10.80 12.86
N ALA A 80 -11.35 11.35 12.83
CA ALA A 80 -12.46 10.91 13.67
C ALA A 80 -12.82 9.42 13.47
N ASP A 81 -12.69 8.91 12.25
CA ASP A 81 -12.92 7.50 11.96
C ASP A 81 -11.76 6.64 12.48
N ILE A 82 -10.51 7.10 12.33
CA ILE A 82 -9.35 6.42 12.93
C ILE A 82 -9.47 6.36 14.45
N ILE A 83 -9.90 7.45 15.08
CA ILE A 83 -10.16 7.48 16.53
C ILE A 83 -11.27 6.50 16.90
N GLN A 84 -12.36 6.50 16.14
CA GLN A 84 -13.51 5.63 16.40
C GLN A 84 -13.13 4.15 16.38
N TYR A 85 -12.34 3.73 15.39
CA TYR A 85 -12.04 2.31 15.20
C TYR A 85 -10.75 1.87 15.91
N CYS A 86 -9.72 2.70 15.94
CA CYS A 86 -8.34 2.25 16.17
C CYS A 86 -7.66 2.86 17.41
N SER A 87 -8.38 3.65 18.22
CA SER A 87 -7.80 4.36 19.38
C SER A 87 -7.98 3.70 20.75
N ASP A 88 -8.50 2.47 20.78
CA ASP A 88 -8.54 1.68 22.00
C ASP A 88 -7.23 0.88 22.20
N LYS A 89 -7.18 0.05 23.25
CA LYS A 89 -6.01 -0.78 23.54
C LYS A 89 -5.85 -1.97 22.60
N SER A 90 -6.90 -2.32 21.87
CA SER A 90 -6.95 -3.44 20.93
C SER A 90 -6.49 -3.00 19.54
N GLY A 91 -6.58 -1.70 19.24
CA GLY A 91 -6.39 -1.18 17.89
C GLY A 91 -7.57 -1.56 17.01
N CYS A 92 -7.36 -1.48 15.70
CA CYS A 92 -8.32 -1.95 14.70
C CYS A 92 -7.63 -2.86 13.69
N ILE A 93 -8.41 -3.70 13.01
CA ILE A 93 -7.93 -4.39 11.82
C ILE A 93 -8.14 -3.45 10.62
N VAL A 94 -7.06 -3.10 9.95
CA VAL A 94 -7.11 -2.38 8.68
C VAL A 94 -6.97 -3.40 7.56
N ARG A 95 -7.98 -3.48 6.68
CA ARG A 95 -7.92 -4.27 5.44
C ARG A 95 -7.71 -3.33 4.28
N ILE A 96 -6.63 -3.53 3.54
CA ILE A 96 -6.36 -2.81 2.29
C ILE A 96 -6.42 -3.79 1.13
N GLY A 97 -6.92 -3.35 -0.02
CA GLY A 97 -6.94 -4.17 -1.20
C GLY A 97 -7.04 -3.40 -2.48
N MET A 98 -6.83 -4.14 -3.57
CA MET A 98 -6.94 -3.64 -4.93
C MET A 98 -7.92 -4.50 -5.73
N HIS A 99 -8.62 -3.85 -6.65
CA HIS A 99 -9.54 -4.47 -7.58
C HIS A 99 -9.14 -4.14 -9.01
N ASN A 100 -9.28 -5.15 -9.87
CA ASN A 100 -9.22 -5.03 -11.32
C ASN A 100 -7.93 -4.37 -11.85
N TRP A 101 -6.78 -4.71 -11.22
CA TRP A 101 -5.44 -4.30 -11.66
C TRP A 101 -4.96 -5.01 -12.93
N ASP A 102 -5.64 -6.10 -13.29
CA ASP A 102 -5.33 -6.97 -14.42
C ASP A 102 -6.43 -6.97 -15.49
N ASP A 103 -7.38 -6.02 -15.39
CA ASP A 103 -8.55 -5.88 -16.26
C ASP A 103 -9.44 -7.16 -16.36
N LYS A 104 -9.38 -8.05 -15.34
CA LYS A 104 -10.18 -9.30 -15.24
C LYS A 104 -11.16 -9.31 -14.07
N GLY A 105 -11.34 -8.19 -13.39
CA GLY A 105 -12.23 -8.05 -12.23
C GLY A 105 -11.74 -8.79 -10.98
N ARG A 106 -10.45 -9.10 -10.88
CA ARG A 106 -9.90 -9.81 -9.70
C ARG A 106 -9.78 -8.88 -8.50
N VAL A 107 -9.83 -9.46 -7.31
CA VAL A 107 -9.63 -8.75 -6.03
C VAL A 107 -8.48 -9.40 -5.28
N ALA A 108 -7.63 -8.56 -4.71
CA ALA A 108 -6.59 -8.97 -3.78
C ALA A 108 -6.65 -8.08 -2.54
N SER A 109 -6.47 -8.65 -1.36
CA SER A 109 -6.46 -7.91 -0.10
C SER A 109 -5.41 -8.42 0.88
N ARG A 110 -4.94 -7.52 1.75
CA ARG A 110 -4.14 -7.82 2.94
C ARG A 110 -4.78 -7.13 4.14
N HIS A 111 -4.40 -7.53 5.35
CA HIS A 111 -4.80 -6.84 6.56
C HIS A 111 -3.67 -6.82 7.59
N PHE A 112 -3.77 -5.91 8.56
CA PHE A 112 -2.82 -5.75 9.65
C PHE A 112 -3.51 -5.09 10.85
N LEU A 113 -2.92 -5.21 12.05
CA LEU A 113 -3.36 -4.45 13.22
C LEU A 113 -2.78 -3.04 13.21
N PHE A 114 -3.61 -2.05 13.50
CA PHE A 114 -3.22 -0.65 13.58
C PHE A 114 -3.66 -0.04 14.91
N PHE A 115 -2.74 0.70 15.54
CA PHE A 115 -2.94 1.36 16.82
C PHE A 115 -2.75 2.85 16.66
N TYR A 116 -3.69 3.65 17.18
CA TYR A 116 -3.64 5.11 17.11
C TYR A 116 -3.84 5.75 18.48
N ASN A 117 -2.84 6.49 18.98
CA ASN A 117 -3.04 7.28 20.19
C ASN A 117 -3.68 8.62 19.82
N LYS A 118 -4.96 8.83 20.14
CA LYS A 118 -5.68 10.07 19.82
C LYS A 118 -5.13 11.33 20.52
N ASP A 119 -4.44 11.18 21.65
CA ASP A 119 -3.96 12.32 22.45
C ASP A 119 -2.60 12.81 21.95
N THR A 120 -1.72 11.88 21.57
CA THR A 120 -0.36 12.20 21.07
C THR A 120 -0.23 12.10 19.55
N ARG A 121 -1.20 11.49 18.88
CA ARG A 121 -1.26 11.21 17.43
C ARG A 121 -0.16 10.27 16.92
N VAL A 122 0.54 9.60 17.83
CA VAL A 122 1.48 8.54 17.45
C VAL A 122 0.70 7.30 17.04
N TRP A 123 1.22 6.59 16.05
CA TRP A 123 0.60 5.40 15.53
C TRP A 123 1.62 4.29 15.33
N ARG A 124 1.13 3.04 15.35
CA ARG A 124 1.93 1.84 15.07
C ARG A 124 1.13 0.87 14.23
N ALA A 125 1.74 0.30 13.21
CA ALA A 125 1.18 -0.82 12.45
C ALA A 125 1.98 -2.09 12.75
N GLU A 126 1.27 -3.17 13.05
CA GLU A 126 1.87 -4.48 13.35
C GLU A 126 2.60 -5.06 12.13
N ALA A 127 2.07 -4.83 10.93
CA ALA A 127 2.73 -5.28 9.71
C ALA A 127 3.99 -4.46 9.41
N GLY A 128 5.14 -5.12 9.59
CA GLY A 128 6.46 -4.49 9.38
C GLY A 128 6.93 -3.65 10.56
N ASP A 129 6.16 -3.60 11.65
CA ASP A 129 6.47 -2.85 12.87
C ASP A 129 6.77 -1.37 12.61
N THR A 130 5.98 -0.76 11.71
CA THR A 130 6.13 0.65 11.34
C THR A 130 5.46 1.55 12.36
N GLU A 131 6.05 2.72 12.58
CA GLU A 131 5.55 3.72 13.51
C GLU A 131 5.72 5.11 12.91
N GLY A 132 4.91 6.06 13.39
CA GLY A 132 4.96 7.44 12.93
C GLY A 132 4.12 8.35 13.80
N THR A 133 4.02 9.62 13.42
CA THR A 133 3.25 10.63 14.14
C THR A 133 2.43 11.44 13.16
N ASN A 134 1.11 11.29 13.22
CA ASN A 134 0.21 12.02 12.33
C ASN A 134 0.20 13.53 12.63
N ASN A 135 0.05 14.34 11.59
CA ASN A 135 0.21 15.78 11.54
C ASN A 135 1.58 16.28 12.05
N ASN A 136 2.69 15.73 11.56
CA ASN A 136 4.07 16.11 11.89
C ASN A 136 4.87 16.79 10.75
N ASN A 137 4.24 17.06 9.60
CA ASN A 137 4.86 17.54 8.35
C ASN A 137 5.82 16.56 7.64
N VAL A 138 5.82 15.29 8.02
CA VAL A 138 6.57 14.22 7.37
C VAL A 138 5.56 13.21 6.85
N THR A 139 5.55 12.97 5.55
CA THR A 139 4.70 11.93 4.97
C THR A 139 5.27 10.57 5.31
N GLU A 140 4.45 9.78 6.00
CA GLU A 140 4.76 8.42 6.39
C GLU A 140 3.70 7.46 5.80
N HIS A 141 4.17 6.31 5.34
CA HIS A 141 3.28 5.28 4.79
C HIS A 141 3.08 4.19 5.82
N VAL A 142 1.93 4.21 6.48
CA VAL A 142 1.53 3.23 7.49
C VAL A 142 1.66 1.80 6.95
N PHE A 143 1.10 1.57 5.76
CA PHE A 143 1.17 0.26 5.11
C PHE A 143 0.99 0.36 3.59
N GLN A 144 1.66 -0.54 2.87
CA GLN A 144 1.55 -0.67 1.42
C GLN A 144 1.15 -2.09 1.03
N ALA A 145 0.11 -2.21 0.20
CA ALA A 145 -0.23 -3.43 -0.52
C ALA A 145 -0.29 -3.15 -2.03
N TRP A 146 0.73 -3.61 -2.76
CA TRP A 146 0.86 -3.40 -4.21
C TRP A 146 0.88 -1.90 -4.58
N ALA A 147 -0.18 -1.39 -5.20
CA ALA A 147 -0.34 0.03 -5.52
C ALA A 147 -1.17 0.80 -4.48
N CYS A 148 -1.75 0.13 -3.48
CA CYS A 148 -2.61 0.78 -2.50
C CYS A 148 -1.82 1.10 -1.22
N TYR A 149 -1.86 2.36 -0.81
CA TYR A 149 -1.17 2.89 0.35
C TYR A 149 -2.17 3.40 1.38
N PHE A 150 -1.96 3.04 2.63
CA PHE A 150 -2.49 3.76 3.78
C PHE A 150 -1.39 4.68 4.32
N THR A 151 -1.65 5.97 4.42
CA THR A 151 -0.64 7.00 4.69
C THR A 151 -1.23 8.12 5.55
N ASP A 152 -0.40 8.86 6.28
CA ASP A 152 -0.81 10.11 6.95
C ASP A 152 -0.58 11.36 6.06
N GLY A 153 0.35 11.28 5.11
CA GLY A 153 0.56 12.33 4.12
C GLY A 153 -0.52 12.41 3.04
N GLN A 154 -0.64 13.59 2.44
CA GLN A 154 -1.57 13.87 1.36
C GLN A 154 -0.86 13.95 0.01
N TYR A 155 -1.45 13.34 -1.02
CA TYR A 155 -0.97 13.43 -2.39
C TYR A 155 -1.99 14.09 -3.29
N GLN A 156 -1.50 14.96 -4.18
CA GLN A 156 -2.28 15.55 -5.24
C GLN A 156 -1.48 15.53 -6.55
N ASN A 157 -2.05 14.97 -7.60
CA ASN A 157 -1.41 14.82 -8.92
C ASN A 157 0.00 14.22 -8.80
N TRP A 158 0.16 13.14 -8.03
CA TRP A 158 1.43 12.44 -7.79
C TRP A 158 2.48 13.23 -7.01
N GLN A 159 2.12 14.40 -6.49
CA GLN A 159 2.99 15.21 -5.66
C GLN A 159 2.61 15.05 -4.20
N ASP A 160 3.62 14.76 -3.39
CA ASP A 160 3.51 14.79 -1.93
C ASP A 160 3.23 16.23 -1.47
N LYS A 161 2.17 16.40 -0.69
CA LYS A 161 1.75 17.66 -0.07
C LYS A 161 2.06 17.67 1.44
N GLY A 162 2.70 16.63 1.94
CA GLY A 162 3.07 16.48 3.33
C GLY A 162 1.91 16.01 4.21
N ASP A 163 2.27 15.67 5.43
CA ASP A 163 1.36 15.41 6.53
C ASP A 163 1.04 16.73 7.27
N THR A 164 0.21 17.55 6.62
CA THR A 164 -0.17 18.91 7.09
C THR A 164 -1.56 18.99 7.70
N THR A 165 -2.28 17.86 7.72
CA THR A 165 -3.63 17.72 8.27
C THR A 165 -3.64 16.57 9.25
N LYS A 166 -4.71 16.44 10.04
CA LYS A 166 -4.86 15.28 10.94
C LYS A 166 -5.52 14.07 10.26
N ASP A 167 -5.92 14.21 9.00
CA ASP A 167 -6.58 13.12 8.30
C ASP A 167 -5.56 12.18 7.67
N PHE A 168 -5.91 10.90 7.65
CA PHE A 168 -5.14 9.90 6.93
C PHE A 168 -5.61 9.84 5.46
N GLY A 169 -4.94 8.99 4.70
CA GLY A 169 -5.10 8.87 3.27
C GLY A 169 -5.13 7.43 2.79
N LEU A 170 -6.04 7.15 1.85
CA LEU A 170 -5.91 6.03 0.93
C LEU A 170 -5.37 6.58 -0.40
N LEU A 171 -4.32 5.97 -0.92
CA LEU A 171 -3.68 6.37 -2.18
C LEU A 171 -3.53 5.18 -3.11
N SER A 172 -3.95 5.35 -4.37
CA SER A 172 -3.63 4.43 -5.47
C SER A 172 -2.45 4.97 -6.27
N TRP A 173 -1.30 4.31 -6.14
CA TRP A 173 -0.01 4.73 -6.69
C TRP A 173 0.27 4.13 -8.07
N ASN A 174 1.53 4.13 -8.51
CA ASN A 174 1.93 3.89 -9.89
C ASN A 174 2.35 2.43 -10.21
N GLN A 175 2.46 1.53 -9.23
CA GLN A 175 2.88 0.14 -9.47
C GLN A 175 1.87 -0.67 -10.28
N TYR A 176 0.57 -0.38 -10.10
CA TYR A 176 -0.53 -1.04 -10.79
C TYR A 176 -1.62 -0.02 -11.13
N ASN A 177 -2.34 -0.27 -12.23
CA ASN A 177 -3.53 0.50 -12.58
C ASN A 177 -4.76 -0.16 -11.94
N ALA A 178 -5.04 0.17 -10.68
CA ALA A 178 -6.05 -0.52 -9.88
C ALA A 178 -6.96 0.44 -9.14
N ASP A 179 -8.18 -0.04 -8.85
CA ASP A 179 -9.09 0.58 -7.88
C ASP A 179 -8.65 0.11 -6.48
N CYS A 180 -8.37 1.03 -5.57
CA CYS A 180 -7.94 0.72 -4.21
C CYS A 180 -9.10 0.84 -3.22
N PHE A 181 -9.09 0.02 -2.17
CA PHE A 181 -10.02 0.14 -1.05
C PHE A 181 -9.31 -0.08 0.28
N LEU A 182 -9.81 0.57 1.32
CA LEU A 182 -9.36 0.42 2.70
C LEU A 182 -10.57 0.32 3.61
N THR A 183 -10.61 -0.69 4.46
CA THR A 183 -11.67 -0.90 5.45
C THR A 183 -11.09 -0.89 6.85
N LEU A 184 -11.63 -0.02 7.71
CA LEU A 184 -11.41 -0.01 9.15
C LEU A 184 -12.42 -0.97 9.80
N MET A 185 -11.96 -1.90 10.63
CA MET A 185 -12.79 -2.86 11.36
C MET A 185 -12.40 -2.85 12.85
N PRO A 186 -13.36 -2.78 13.77
CA PRO A 186 -13.11 -2.85 15.21
C PRO A 186 -12.61 -4.24 15.66
#